data_AF-X1DPP9-F1
#
_entry.id   AF-X1DPP9-F1
#
_cell.length_a   1.000
_cell.length_b   1.000
_cell.length_c   1.000
_cell.angle_alpha   90.00
_cell.angle_beta   90.00
_cell.angle_gamma   90.00
#
_symmetry.space_group_name_H-M   'P 1'
#
loop_
_entity.id
_entity.type
_entity.pdbx_description
1 polymer ?
#
loop_
_entity_poly.entity_id
_entity_poly.type
_entity_poly.pdbx_seq_one_letter_code
_entity_poly.pdbx_strand_id
1 'polypeptide(L)'
;FSLSTSIVANTWIAKYDLDGNVLNLISPTHPQSENDLLFDFVEAGQVTTDDDGNIYISGDMFGFFLFGENNPIVANNFRVFVAKLNVNFEWQWAKSLRVDIPQNNTYQPKLTVVNSRNTVVLTNFGFGNIIYYTELDDQEVIDFECSGSGTLDLIISQLKSSDGEWLSSNLIPGTVENVSIDIVSTGDDVYIAGARCINTERTDGVLVNLMI
;
A
#
# COMPACT_ATOMS: atom_id res chain seq x y z
N PHE A 1 37.48 -5.73 -11.93
CA PHE A 1 36.64 -4.87 -11.09
C PHE A 1 35.23 -4.88 -11.67
N SER A 2 34.32 -5.71 -11.14
CA SER A 2 32.90 -5.61 -11.48
C SER A 2 32.27 -4.57 -10.56
N LEU A 3 31.74 -3.50 -11.13
CA LEU A 3 30.84 -2.60 -10.42
C LEU A 3 29.50 -3.35 -10.28
N SER A 4 29.27 -4.01 -9.16
CA SER A 4 27.89 -4.35 -8.75
C SER A 4 27.31 -3.09 -8.12
N THR A 5 26.61 -2.28 -8.89
CA THR A 5 25.83 -1.18 -8.33
C THR A 5 24.48 -1.74 -7.94
N SER A 6 24.35 -2.22 -6.71
CA SER A 6 23.03 -2.33 -6.08
C SER A 6 22.37 -0.95 -6.15
N ILE A 7 21.17 -0.87 -6.71
CA ILE A 7 20.37 0.35 -6.74
C ILE A 7 19.19 0.09 -5.81
N VAL A 8 19.13 0.83 -4.72
CA VAL A 8 17.99 0.85 -3.81
C VAL A 8 17.16 2.08 -4.16
N ALA A 9 15.92 1.87 -4.59
CA ALA A 9 14.94 2.95 -4.71
C ALA A 9 14.23 3.12 -3.37
N ASN A 10 14.17 4.35 -2.85
CA ASN A 10 13.60 4.61 -1.52
C ASN A 10 12.61 5.76 -1.57
N THR A 11 11.65 5.74 -0.66
CA THR A 11 10.64 6.76 -0.47
C THR A 11 11.06 7.77 0.61
N TRP A 12 10.50 8.96 0.54
CA TRP A 12 10.68 9.99 1.55
C TRP A 12 9.35 10.69 1.81
N ILE A 13 9.16 11.11 3.06
CA ILE A 13 7.98 11.80 3.54
C ILE A 13 8.48 13.12 4.12
N ALA A 14 8.03 14.23 3.56
CA ALA A 14 8.40 15.56 4.02
C ALA A 14 7.17 16.36 4.45
N LYS A 15 7.31 17.14 5.52
CA LYS A 15 6.37 18.21 5.87
C LYS A 15 6.97 19.53 5.42
N TYR A 16 6.20 20.30 4.65
CA TYR A 16 6.57 21.65 4.25
C TYR A 16 5.54 22.66 4.75
N ASP A 17 5.96 23.88 5.06
CA ASP A 17 5.05 25.00 5.25
C ASP A 17 4.73 25.70 3.91
N LEU A 18 3.75 26.61 3.94
CA LEU A 18 3.35 27.37 2.74
C LEU A 18 4.40 28.41 2.31
N ASP A 19 5.41 28.65 3.13
CA ASP A 19 6.58 29.49 2.80
C ASP A 19 7.67 28.68 2.06
N GLY A 20 7.49 27.36 1.93
CA GLY A 20 8.39 26.45 1.23
C GLY A 20 9.51 25.87 2.09
N ASN A 21 9.46 26.05 3.42
CA ASN A 21 10.46 25.46 4.32
C ASN A 21 10.13 23.99 4.60
N VAL A 22 11.13 23.12 4.53
CA VAL A 22 11.01 21.74 5.02
C VAL A 22 11.07 21.75 6.54
N LEU A 23 9.96 21.37 7.18
CA LEU A 23 9.83 21.30 8.63
C LEU A 23 10.29 19.95 9.19
N ASN A 24 10.00 18.86 8.47
CA ASN A 24 10.41 17.50 8.82
C ASN A 24 10.64 16.67 7.56
N LEU A 25 11.49 15.65 7.67
CA LEU A 25 11.78 14.68 6.63
C LEU A 25 12.07 13.32 7.27
N ILE A 26 11.48 12.26 6.74
CA ILE A 26 11.77 10.87 7.14
C ILE A 26 11.70 9.93 5.94
N SER A 27 12.47 8.85 5.99
CA SER A 27 12.43 7.76 5.03
C SER A 27 12.51 6.42 5.79
N PRO A 28 11.97 5.33 5.23
CA PRO A 28 12.35 3.99 5.65
C PRO A 28 13.86 3.80 5.46
N THR A 29 14.47 2.92 6.24
CA THR A 29 15.89 2.57 6.08
C THR A 29 16.03 1.20 5.43
N HIS A 30 16.96 1.08 4.49
CA HIS A 30 17.36 -0.20 3.92
C HIS A 30 18.60 -0.69 4.70
N PRO A 31 18.50 -1.78 5.48
CA PRO A 31 19.66 -2.34 6.16
C PRO A 31 20.58 -2.98 5.12
N GLN A 32 21.81 -2.48 5.01
CA GLN A 32 22.79 -2.98 4.04
C GLN A 32 22.93 -4.51 4.16
N SER A 33 22.70 -5.24 3.07
CA SER A 33 23.03 -6.66 2.99
C SER A 33 24.27 -6.88 2.11
N GLU A 34 25.19 -7.74 2.54
CA GLU A 34 26.44 -8.03 1.81
C GLU A 34 26.22 -8.72 0.45
N ASN A 35 24.97 -9.06 0.09
CA ASN A 35 24.60 -9.81 -1.11
C ASN A 35 23.46 -9.17 -1.90
N ASP A 36 23.36 -7.84 -1.95
CA ASP A 36 22.38 -7.11 -2.77
C ASP A 36 22.62 -7.34 -4.28
N LEU A 37 22.21 -8.50 -4.77
CA LEU A 37 22.19 -8.88 -6.19
C LEU A 37 20.82 -8.55 -6.84
N LEU A 38 19.89 -7.92 -6.09
CA LEU A 38 18.53 -7.62 -6.50
C LEU A 38 18.25 -6.10 -6.42
N PHE A 39 17.26 -5.66 -7.19
CA PHE A 39 16.76 -4.28 -7.20
C PHE A 39 15.71 -4.15 -6.10
N ASP A 40 16.15 -3.76 -4.89
CA ASP A 40 15.27 -3.47 -3.76
C ASP A 40 14.65 -2.09 -3.94
N PHE A 41 13.34 -1.99 -3.68
CA PHE A 41 12.64 -0.74 -3.78
C PHE A 41 11.53 -0.59 -2.74
N VAL A 42 11.31 0.65 -2.33
CA VAL A 42 10.11 1.10 -1.64
C VAL A 42 9.67 2.43 -2.27
N GLU A 43 8.49 2.43 -2.87
CA GLU A 43 7.96 3.56 -3.64
C GLU A 43 6.58 3.94 -3.10
N ALA A 44 6.43 5.16 -2.56
CA ALA A 44 5.13 5.61 -2.05
C ALA A 44 4.17 5.97 -3.21
N GLY A 45 2.93 5.52 -3.10
CA GLY A 45 1.83 5.80 -4.03
C GLY A 45 0.87 6.88 -3.52
N GLN A 46 0.65 7.00 -2.21
CA GLN A 46 -0.18 8.04 -1.60
C GLN A 46 0.24 8.35 -0.16
N VAL A 47 -0.07 9.56 0.27
CA VAL A 47 -0.03 9.99 1.67
C VAL A 47 -1.38 10.61 2.06
N THR A 48 -1.86 10.35 3.28
CA THR A 48 -2.99 11.06 3.89
C THR A 48 -2.75 11.27 5.39
N THR A 49 -3.67 11.97 6.06
CA THR A 49 -3.65 12.17 7.51
C THR A 49 -4.96 11.78 8.17
N ASP A 50 -4.91 11.44 9.45
CA ASP A 50 -6.10 11.33 10.30
C ASP A 50 -6.44 12.68 10.98
N ASP A 51 -7.54 12.73 11.73
CA ASP A 51 -7.98 13.96 12.41
C ASP A 51 -7.03 14.39 13.56
N ASP A 52 -6.22 13.45 14.05
CA ASP A 52 -5.18 13.70 15.07
C ASP A 52 -3.85 14.16 14.46
N GLY A 53 -3.76 14.19 13.12
CA GLY A 53 -2.57 14.60 12.37
C GLY A 53 -1.50 13.51 12.24
N ASN A 54 -1.80 12.26 12.58
CA ASN A 54 -0.95 11.14 12.20
C ASN A 54 -0.97 10.99 10.68
N ILE A 55 0.14 10.51 10.13
CA ILE A 55 0.36 10.42 8.69
C ILE A 55 0.34 8.95 8.29
N TYR A 56 -0.32 8.65 7.17
CA TYR A 56 -0.41 7.32 6.61
C TYR A 56 0.12 7.35 5.20
N ILE A 57 0.93 6.36 4.85
CA ILE A 57 1.44 6.18 3.49
C ILE A 57 1.11 4.78 2.99
N SER A 58 0.81 4.67 1.70
CA SER A 58 0.78 3.41 0.96
C SER A 58 1.79 3.44 -0.16
N GLY A 59 2.21 2.27 -0.60
CA GLY A 59 3.08 2.15 -1.75
C GLY A 59 3.39 0.71 -2.12
N ASP A 60 4.30 0.57 -3.06
CA ASP A 60 4.76 -0.71 -3.55
C ASP A 60 6.19 -0.96 -3.07
N MET A 61 6.54 -2.22 -2.85
CA MET A 61 7.89 -2.59 -2.42
C MET A 61 8.33 -3.98 -2.81
N PHE A 62 9.65 -4.16 -2.81
CA PHE A 62 10.37 -5.41 -2.88
C PHE A 62 11.69 -5.26 -2.10
N GLY A 63 12.07 -6.27 -1.32
CA GLY A 63 13.28 -6.25 -0.51
C GLY A 63 13.03 -5.95 0.97
N PHE A 64 14.11 -5.67 1.70
CA PHE A 64 14.07 -5.47 3.15
C PHE A 64 14.13 -3.98 3.50
N PHE A 65 13.09 -3.46 4.15
CA PHE A 65 13.05 -2.08 4.65
C PHE A 65 12.56 -2.02 6.09
N LEU A 66 13.10 -1.06 6.84
CA LEU A 66 12.74 -0.76 8.22
C LEU A 66 11.95 0.55 8.28
N PHE A 67 10.72 0.48 8.77
CA PHE A 67 9.90 1.65 9.12
C PHE A 67 10.15 1.98 10.60
N GLY A 68 11.36 2.46 10.89
CA GLY A 68 11.87 2.54 12.26
C GLY A 68 12.36 1.18 12.77
N GLU A 69 13.00 1.16 13.94
CA GLU A 69 13.72 -0.02 14.45
C GLU A 69 12.83 -1.24 14.69
N ASN A 70 11.53 -1.03 14.95
CA ASN A 70 10.61 -2.10 15.38
C ASN A 70 9.56 -2.47 14.32
N ASN A 71 9.65 -1.95 13.09
CA ASN A 71 8.69 -2.25 12.02
C ASN A 71 9.40 -2.69 10.73
N PRO A 72 10.02 -3.88 10.72
CA PRO A 72 10.62 -4.46 9.54
C PRO A 72 9.55 -4.94 8.55
N ILE A 73 9.81 -4.84 7.25
CA ILE A 73 9.11 -5.59 6.19
C ILE A 73 10.16 -6.27 5.30
N VAL A 74 10.06 -7.59 5.14
CA VAL A 74 11.04 -8.42 4.39
C VAL A 74 10.42 -9.00 3.13
N ALA A 75 10.16 -8.19 2.10
CA ALA A 75 9.42 -8.60 0.92
C ALA A 75 10.26 -9.40 -0.10
N ASN A 76 10.20 -10.73 -0.05
CA ASN A 76 10.80 -11.62 -1.09
C ASN A 76 9.96 -11.72 -2.39
N ASN A 77 8.92 -10.91 -2.51
CA ASN A 77 7.98 -10.83 -3.61
C ASN A 77 7.46 -9.39 -3.71
N PHE A 78 6.76 -9.06 -4.81
CA PHE A 78 6.13 -7.76 -4.93
C PHE A 78 5.03 -7.61 -3.87
N ARG A 79 5.06 -6.49 -3.13
CA ARG A 79 4.08 -6.19 -2.09
C ARG A 79 3.54 -4.78 -2.19
N VAL A 80 2.30 -4.65 -1.76
CA VAL A 80 1.73 -3.37 -1.34
C VAL A 80 1.99 -3.22 0.15
N PHE A 81 2.44 -2.05 0.58
CA PHE A 81 2.61 -1.71 1.99
C PHE A 81 1.70 -0.56 2.42
N VAL A 82 1.41 -0.52 3.72
CA VAL A 82 0.81 0.62 4.43
C VAL A 82 1.63 0.87 5.69
N ALA A 83 1.94 2.12 5.99
CA ALA A 83 2.65 2.50 7.20
C ALA A 83 2.06 3.77 7.84
N LYS A 84 2.20 3.87 9.16
CA LYS A 84 1.76 5.02 9.96
C LYS A 84 2.94 5.71 10.64
N LEU A 85 2.95 7.04 10.57
CA LEU A 85 3.77 7.94 11.38
C LEU A 85 2.85 8.69 12.36
N ASN A 86 3.36 9.03 13.54
CA ASN A 86 2.70 10.01 14.39
C ASN A 86 3.03 11.46 13.95
N VAL A 87 2.41 12.45 14.61
CA VAL A 87 2.63 13.89 14.35
C VAL A 87 4.09 14.35 14.48
N ASN A 88 4.92 13.59 15.21
CA ASN A 88 6.34 13.86 15.43
C ASN A 88 7.24 13.17 14.40
N PHE A 89 6.66 12.60 13.33
CA PHE A 89 7.40 11.86 12.30
C PHE A 89 8.07 10.59 12.86
N GLU A 90 7.46 9.94 13.85
CA GLU A 90 7.93 8.65 14.37
C GLU A 90 7.07 7.50 13.84
N TRP A 91 7.71 6.48 13.28
CA TRP A 91 7.01 5.29 12.79
C TRP A 91 6.29 4.56 13.91
N GLN A 92 5.01 4.24 13.68
CA GLN A 92 4.16 3.53 14.63
C GLN A 92 4.00 2.07 14.25
N TRP A 93 3.72 1.81 12.97
CA TRP A 93 3.59 0.46 12.43
C TRP A 93 3.74 0.48 10.90
N ALA A 94 4.07 -0.68 10.33
CA ALA A 94 4.04 -0.94 8.90
C ALA A 94 3.51 -2.35 8.63
N LYS A 95 2.75 -2.52 7.55
CA LYS A 95 2.05 -3.76 7.17
C LYS A 95 2.16 -3.96 5.68
N SER A 96 2.10 -5.21 5.24
CA SER A 96 2.20 -5.55 3.83
C SER A 96 1.19 -6.62 3.40
N LEU A 97 0.84 -6.60 2.12
CA LEU A 97 0.16 -7.69 1.44
C LEU A 97 0.90 -8.04 0.17
N ARG A 98 0.92 -9.33 -0.17
CA ARG A 98 1.38 -9.80 -1.48
C ARG A 98 0.23 -9.72 -2.45
N VAL A 99 0.53 -9.13 -3.61
CA VAL A 99 -0.31 -9.17 -4.79
C VAL A 99 0.52 -9.59 -5.99
N ASP A 100 -0.10 -10.31 -6.91
CA ASP A 100 0.50 -10.56 -8.22
C ASP A 100 -0.07 -9.51 -9.21
N ILE A 101 0.79 -8.83 -9.96
CA ILE A 101 0.41 -7.84 -10.98
C ILE A 101 1.10 -8.14 -12.31
N PRO A 102 0.57 -7.70 -13.47
CA PRO A 102 1.23 -7.86 -14.76
C PRO A 102 2.57 -7.12 -14.74
N GLN A 103 3.58 -7.73 -15.36
CA GLN A 103 4.91 -7.12 -15.45
C GLN A 103 4.83 -5.75 -16.14
N ASN A 104 5.57 -4.77 -15.61
CA ASN A 104 5.67 -3.38 -16.07
C ASN A 104 4.48 -2.45 -15.76
N ASN A 105 3.54 -2.88 -14.91
CA ASN A 105 2.50 -1.99 -14.38
C ASN A 105 2.74 -1.72 -12.90
N THR A 106 2.56 -0.47 -12.48
CA THR A 106 2.51 -0.07 -11.07
C THR A 106 1.15 0.55 -10.83
N TYR A 107 0.34 -0.04 -9.94
CA TYR A 107 -1.04 0.39 -9.73
C TYR A 107 -1.24 1.33 -8.54
N GLN A 108 -0.15 1.83 -7.96
CA GLN A 108 -0.07 2.87 -6.92
C GLN A 108 -1.21 2.76 -5.90
N PRO A 109 -1.07 1.91 -4.88
CA PRO A 109 -2.12 1.71 -3.88
C PRO A 109 -2.52 3.04 -3.24
N LYS A 110 -3.84 3.24 -3.09
CA LYS A 110 -4.45 4.45 -2.52
C LYS A 110 -5.11 4.12 -1.19
N LEU A 111 -5.07 5.03 -0.22
CA LEU A 111 -5.66 4.87 1.09
C LEU A 111 -6.46 6.11 1.54
N THR A 112 -7.38 5.87 2.47
CA THR A 112 -8.06 6.92 3.24
C THR A 112 -8.23 6.47 4.70
N VAL A 113 -8.48 7.41 5.61
CA VAL A 113 -8.71 7.12 7.03
C VAL A 113 -10.16 7.44 7.42
N VAL A 114 -10.82 6.48 8.05
CA VAL A 114 -12.17 6.58 8.61
C VAL A 114 -12.02 6.73 10.14
N ASN A 115 -11.86 7.97 10.60
CA ASN A 115 -11.53 8.30 12.00
C ASN A 115 -12.55 7.76 12.99
N SER A 116 -13.84 7.91 12.69
CA SER A 116 -14.95 7.45 13.53
C SER A 116 -14.94 5.95 13.82
N ARG A 117 -14.26 5.16 12.98
CA ARG A 117 -14.15 3.69 13.12
C ARG A 117 -12.75 3.21 13.46
N ASN A 118 -11.79 4.12 13.65
CA ASN A 118 -10.38 3.76 13.78
C ASN A 118 -9.90 2.87 12.62
N THR A 119 -10.32 3.14 11.39
CA THR A 119 -10.05 2.28 10.23
C THR A 119 -9.26 3.01 9.16
N VAL A 120 -8.25 2.35 8.59
CA VAL A 120 -7.61 2.73 7.34
C VAL A 120 -8.20 1.86 6.24
N VAL A 121 -8.62 2.46 5.14
CA VAL A 121 -9.09 1.72 3.96
C VAL A 121 -8.05 1.88 2.86
N LEU A 122 -7.53 0.75 2.42
CA LEU A 122 -6.55 0.61 1.35
C LEU A 122 -7.25 0.08 0.10
N THR A 123 -6.86 0.62 -1.05
CA THR A 123 -7.26 0.14 -2.36
C THR A 123 -6.04 -0.13 -3.22
N ASN A 124 -6.06 -1.27 -3.90
CA ASN A 124 -5.02 -1.65 -4.86
C ASN A 124 -5.61 -2.64 -5.87
N PHE A 125 -4.77 -3.13 -6.77
CA PHE A 125 -5.16 -4.16 -7.74
C PHE A 125 -4.24 -5.38 -7.63
N GLY A 126 -4.77 -6.53 -7.99
CA GLY A 126 -4.01 -7.78 -7.97
C GLY A 126 -4.73 -8.93 -8.67
N PHE A 127 -3.97 -9.95 -9.02
CA PHE A 127 -4.44 -11.22 -9.56
C PHE A 127 -4.27 -12.34 -8.53
N GLY A 128 -5.10 -13.38 -8.68
CA GLY A 128 -4.92 -14.62 -7.94
C GLY A 128 -5.13 -14.43 -6.44
N ASN A 129 -4.33 -15.13 -5.64
CA ASN A 129 -4.51 -15.09 -4.19
C ASN A 129 -3.81 -13.88 -3.59
N ILE A 130 -4.53 -13.18 -2.73
CA ILE A 130 -4.04 -12.01 -2.00
C ILE A 130 -3.69 -12.47 -0.59
N ILE A 131 -2.43 -12.30 -0.19
CA ILE A 131 -1.92 -12.79 1.09
C ILE A 131 -1.56 -11.60 1.97
N TYR A 132 -2.15 -11.53 3.15
CA TYR A 132 -1.95 -10.46 4.12
C TYR A 132 -0.93 -10.88 5.17
N TYR A 133 0.02 -10.00 5.47
CA TYR A 133 1.09 -10.29 6.41
C TYR A 133 1.02 -9.40 7.63
N THR A 134 1.36 -10.00 8.76
CA THR A 134 1.80 -9.31 9.97
C THR A 134 3.28 -9.62 10.18
N GLU A 135 4.07 -8.57 10.37
CA GLU A 135 5.51 -8.68 10.63
C GLU A 135 5.74 -8.74 12.15
N LEU A 136 6.42 -9.79 12.62
CA LEU A 136 6.78 -10.00 14.03
C LEU A 136 8.23 -10.44 14.10
N ASP A 137 9.08 -9.68 14.79
CA ASP A 137 10.49 -10.04 15.07
C ASP A 137 11.27 -10.51 13.81
N ASP A 138 11.22 -9.74 12.73
CA ASP A 138 11.83 -10.06 11.42
C ASP A 138 11.31 -11.35 10.76
N GLN A 139 10.14 -11.85 11.19
CA GLN A 139 9.45 -12.99 10.58
C GLN A 139 8.12 -12.58 9.98
N GLU A 140 7.84 -13.12 8.80
CA GLU A 140 6.56 -12.93 8.13
C GLU A 140 5.54 -13.94 8.66
N VAL A 141 4.44 -13.45 9.20
CA VAL A 141 3.30 -14.27 9.59
C VAL A 141 2.14 -13.97 8.66
N ILE A 142 1.61 -15.01 8.01
CA ILE A 142 0.39 -14.88 7.22
C ILE A 142 -0.78 -14.68 8.18
N ASP A 143 -1.46 -13.56 8.03
CA ASP A 143 -2.66 -13.21 8.79
C ASP A 143 -3.88 -13.92 8.19
N PHE A 144 -4.16 -13.64 6.92
CA PHE A 144 -5.15 -14.36 6.13
C PHE A 144 -4.89 -14.28 4.63
N GLU A 145 -5.65 -15.07 3.88
CA GLU A 145 -5.59 -15.14 2.41
C GLU A 145 -6.99 -14.95 1.82
N CYS A 146 -7.09 -14.18 0.75
CA CYS A 146 -8.29 -14.05 -0.06
C CYS A 146 -8.06 -14.67 -1.44
N SER A 147 -8.90 -15.61 -1.83
CA SER A 147 -8.88 -16.16 -3.19
C SER A 147 -9.47 -15.14 -4.17
N GLY A 148 -8.66 -14.64 -5.10
CA GLY A 148 -9.13 -13.75 -6.16
C GLY A 148 -9.97 -14.45 -7.21
N SER A 149 -10.52 -13.64 -8.12
CA SER A 149 -11.48 -14.09 -9.13
C SER A 149 -10.85 -14.88 -10.29
N GLY A 150 -9.52 -14.90 -10.36
CA GLY A 150 -8.77 -15.36 -11.54
C GLY A 150 -8.63 -14.29 -12.63
N THR A 151 -9.13 -13.07 -12.40
CA THR A 151 -8.90 -11.86 -13.22
C THR A 151 -8.22 -10.78 -12.38
N LEU A 152 -7.99 -9.58 -12.93
CA LEU A 152 -7.52 -8.45 -12.13
C LEU A 152 -8.68 -7.98 -11.24
N ASP A 153 -8.48 -8.05 -9.94
CA ASP A 153 -9.42 -7.62 -8.92
C ASP A 153 -9.07 -6.22 -8.42
N LEU A 154 -10.09 -5.38 -8.23
CA LEU A 154 -9.98 -4.26 -7.30
C LEU A 154 -10.06 -4.83 -5.89
N ILE A 155 -9.03 -4.57 -5.10
CA ILE A 155 -8.91 -5.03 -3.73
C ILE A 155 -9.19 -3.83 -2.82
N ILE A 156 -10.13 -3.99 -1.89
CA ILE A 156 -10.47 -2.98 -0.88
C ILE A 156 -10.26 -3.62 0.48
N SER A 157 -9.18 -3.23 1.16
CA SER A 157 -8.75 -3.82 2.42
C SER A 157 -8.87 -2.82 3.56
N GLN A 158 -9.24 -3.31 4.73
CA GLN A 158 -9.39 -2.50 5.93
C GLN A 158 -8.34 -2.89 6.96
N LEU A 159 -7.70 -1.89 7.55
CA LEU A 159 -6.78 -2.06 8.66
C LEU A 159 -7.24 -1.23 9.85
N LYS A 160 -6.90 -1.68 11.05
CA LYS A 160 -7.09 -0.89 12.25
C LYS A 160 -6.02 0.19 12.35
N SER A 161 -6.44 1.43 12.51
CA SER A 161 -5.57 2.61 12.55
C SER A 161 -4.60 2.66 13.74
N SER A 162 -4.89 1.92 14.82
CA SER A 162 -4.08 1.91 16.05
C SER A 162 -2.81 1.07 15.93
N ASP A 163 -2.88 -0.08 15.26
CA ASP A 163 -1.82 -1.11 15.25
C ASP A 163 -1.59 -1.75 13.87
N GLY A 164 -2.39 -1.38 12.86
CA GLY A 164 -2.31 -1.92 11.52
C GLY A 164 -2.86 -3.35 11.39
N GLU A 165 -3.61 -3.87 12.36
CA GLU A 165 -4.26 -5.19 12.23
C GLU A 165 -5.15 -5.22 10.99
N TRP A 166 -5.00 -6.23 10.11
CA TRP A 166 -5.87 -6.40 8.95
C TRP A 166 -7.25 -6.90 9.40
N LEU A 167 -8.31 -6.18 9.04
CA LEU A 167 -9.67 -6.45 9.50
C LEU A 167 -10.48 -7.26 8.49
N SER A 168 -10.39 -6.88 7.21
CA SER A 168 -11.13 -7.53 6.13
C SER A 168 -10.60 -7.11 4.76
N SER A 169 -10.96 -7.86 3.73
CA SER A 169 -10.76 -7.44 2.34
C SER A 169 -11.94 -7.86 1.47
N ASN A 170 -12.34 -6.98 0.56
CA ASN A 170 -13.31 -7.25 -0.48
C ASN A 170 -12.63 -7.20 -1.84
N LEU A 171 -12.83 -8.25 -2.63
CA LEU A 171 -12.24 -8.38 -3.97
C LEU A 171 -13.37 -8.22 -4.99
N ILE A 172 -13.21 -7.25 -5.88
CA ILE A 172 -14.21 -6.92 -6.90
C ILE A 172 -13.64 -7.31 -8.26
N PRO A 173 -14.21 -8.36 -8.90
CA PRO A 173 -13.74 -8.84 -10.19
C PRO A 173 -13.95 -7.81 -11.30
N GLY A 174 -12.97 -7.68 -12.19
CA GLY A 174 -13.17 -7.07 -13.51
C GLY A 174 -12.53 -5.71 -13.71
N THR A 175 -11.23 -5.60 -13.49
CA THR A 175 -10.50 -4.38 -13.84
C THR A 175 -9.62 -4.63 -15.07
N VAL A 176 -9.67 -3.70 -16.02
CA VAL A 176 -9.02 -3.79 -17.35
C VAL A 176 -7.60 -3.23 -17.24
N GLU A 177 -6.76 -3.50 -18.24
CA GLU A 177 -5.43 -2.90 -18.33
C GLU A 177 -5.55 -1.34 -18.33
N ASN A 178 -4.66 -0.65 -17.59
CA ASN A 178 -4.65 0.81 -17.34
C ASN A 178 -5.82 1.34 -16.51
N VAL A 179 -5.67 1.27 -15.19
CA VAL A 179 -6.64 1.80 -14.21
C VAL A 179 -6.01 2.93 -13.41
N SER A 180 -6.76 4.03 -13.27
CA SER A 180 -6.51 5.03 -12.24
C SER A 180 -7.58 4.87 -11.17
N ILE A 181 -7.17 4.91 -9.91
CA ILE A 181 -8.07 4.87 -8.75
C ILE A 181 -7.79 6.05 -7.84
N ASP A 182 -8.84 6.51 -7.16
CA ASP A 182 -8.76 7.45 -6.06
C ASP A 182 -9.79 7.06 -4.99
N ILE A 183 -9.50 7.43 -3.75
CA ILE A 183 -10.32 7.07 -2.59
C ILE A 183 -10.34 8.23 -1.59
N VAL A 184 -11.52 8.51 -1.04
CA VAL A 184 -11.72 9.45 0.06
C VAL A 184 -12.74 8.90 1.04
N SER A 185 -12.74 9.41 2.27
CA SER A 185 -13.75 9.11 3.29
C SER A 185 -14.34 10.38 3.88
N THR A 186 -15.56 10.28 4.37
CA THR A 186 -16.19 11.31 5.22
C THR A 186 -17.17 10.63 6.17
N GLY A 187 -17.04 10.92 7.47
CA GLY A 187 -17.76 10.17 8.49
C GLY A 187 -17.41 8.68 8.40
N ASP A 188 -18.43 7.83 8.27
CA ASP A 188 -18.32 6.38 8.15
C ASP A 188 -18.27 5.88 6.69
N ASP A 189 -18.45 6.79 5.73
CA ASP A 189 -18.59 6.46 4.32
C ASP A 189 -17.26 6.56 3.59
N VAL A 190 -17.06 5.66 2.63
CA VAL A 190 -15.87 5.58 1.78
C VAL A 190 -16.32 5.67 0.32
N TYR A 191 -15.68 6.56 -0.43
CA TYR A 191 -15.98 6.81 -1.83
C TYR A 191 -14.75 6.45 -2.64
N ILE A 192 -14.94 5.59 -3.63
CA ILE A 192 -13.88 5.15 -4.54
C ILE A 192 -14.27 5.58 -5.95
N ALA A 193 -13.35 6.28 -6.63
CA ALA A 193 -13.47 6.64 -8.03
C ALA A 193 -12.43 5.87 -8.83
N GLY A 194 -12.82 5.36 -10.00
CA GLY A 194 -11.91 4.64 -10.87
C GLY A 194 -12.23 4.82 -12.34
N ALA A 195 -11.21 4.74 -13.19
CA ALA A 195 -11.36 4.71 -14.64
C ALA A 195 -10.97 3.33 -15.19
N ARG A 196 -11.65 2.92 -16.28
CA ARG A 196 -11.41 1.64 -16.93
C ARG A 196 -11.36 1.78 -18.45
N CYS A 197 -10.41 1.10 -19.09
CA CYS A 197 -10.38 0.96 -20.55
C CYS A 197 -11.40 -0.08 -21.01
N ILE A 198 -12.61 0.35 -21.36
CA ILE A 198 -13.63 -0.53 -21.95
C ILE A 198 -13.46 -0.62 -23.48
N ASN A 199 -13.47 -1.84 -24.02
CA ASN A 199 -13.82 -2.03 -25.42
C ASN A 199 -15.31 -1.69 -25.58
N THR A 200 -15.72 -1.21 -26.76
CA THR A 200 -17.04 -0.62 -27.07
C THR A 200 -18.29 -1.47 -26.77
N GLU A 201 -18.14 -2.65 -26.19
CA GLU A 201 -19.21 -3.63 -26.00
C GLU A 201 -19.76 -3.74 -24.57
N ARG A 202 -19.20 -3.06 -23.54
CA ARG A 202 -19.84 -3.09 -22.20
C ARG A 202 -19.38 -1.98 -21.23
N THR A 203 -20.20 -0.92 -21.11
CA THR A 203 -19.94 0.24 -20.24
C THR A 203 -20.46 0.08 -18.80
N ASP A 204 -21.13 -1.03 -18.44
CA ASP A 204 -21.86 -1.22 -17.17
C ASP A 204 -21.29 -2.33 -16.24
N GLY A 205 -20.53 -3.29 -16.76
CA GLY A 205 -20.16 -4.52 -16.02
C GLY A 205 -19.49 -4.38 -14.64
N VAL A 206 -18.77 -3.28 -14.36
CA VAL A 206 -18.12 -3.04 -13.04
C VAL A 206 -19.10 -2.50 -12.00
N LEU A 207 -20.07 -1.66 -12.41
CA LEU A 207 -21.06 -1.11 -11.49
C LEU A 207 -22.03 -2.20 -10.99
N VAL A 208 -22.28 -3.24 -11.78
CA VAL A 208 -23.14 -4.36 -11.38
C VAL A 208 -22.51 -5.20 -10.26
N ASN A 209 -21.18 -5.33 -10.24
CA ASN A 209 -20.47 -6.06 -9.17
C ASN A 209 -20.22 -5.23 -7.91
N LEU A 210 -20.36 -3.89 -7.97
CA LEU A 210 -20.32 -2.99 -6.81
C LEU A 210 -21.66 -2.93 -6.05
N MET A 211 -22.73 -3.52 -6.59
CA MET A 211 -24.09 -3.53 -6.01
C MET A 211 -24.42 -4.77 -5.17
N ILE A 212 -23.42 -5.48 -4.64
CA ILE A 212 -23.64 -6.65 -3.77
C ILE A 212 -24.11 -6.20 -2.39
#